data_AF-A0A9E0T7I5-F1
#
_entry.id   AF-A0A9E0T7I5-F1
#
_cell.length_a   1.000
_cell.length_b   1.000
_cell.length_c   1.000
_cell.angle_alpha   90.00
_cell.angle_beta   90.00
_cell.angle_gamma   90.00
#
_symmetry.space_group_name_H-M   'P 1'
#
loop_
_entity.id
_entity.type
_entity.pdbx_description
1 polymer ?
#
loop_
_entity_poly.entity_id
_entity_poly.type
_entity_poly.pdbx_seq_one_letter_code
_entity_poly.pdbx_strand_id
1 'polypeptide(L)' 'MNPNTALPIQGLETVYDMLAVAIDQAGADKADLFLVKLALLNANALGDAALFHQHVQAALLDLS' A
#
# COMPACT_ATOMS: atom_id res chain seq x y z
N MET A 1 -14.49 14.95 -14.97
CA MET A 1 -13.79 15.44 -13.76
C MET A 1 -13.81 14.31 -12.77
N ASN A 2 -12.71 13.55 -12.68
CA ASN A 2 -12.63 12.47 -11.69
C ASN A 2 -12.27 13.15 -10.37
N PRO A 3 -13.15 13.13 -9.35
CA PRO A 3 -12.79 13.67 -8.06
C PRO A 3 -11.60 12.85 -7.58
N ASN A 4 -10.47 13.52 -7.37
CA ASN A 4 -9.30 12.98 -6.70
C ASN A 4 -9.74 12.50 -5.31
N THR A 5 -10.23 11.26 -5.25
CA THR A 5 -10.78 10.60 -4.06
C THR A 5 -9.62 9.98 -3.29
N ALA A 6 -8.60 10.80 -3.05
CA ALA A 6 -7.58 10.47 -2.08
C ALA A 6 -8.28 10.30 -0.72
N LEU A 7 -7.90 9.26 0.01
CA LEU A 7 -8.44 9.06 1.36
C LEU A 7 -8.11 10.30 2.21
N PRO A 8 -9.07 10.79 3.02
CA PRO A 8 -8.76 11.79 4.03
C PRO A 8 -7.76 11.21 5.02
N ILE A 9 -7.05 12.07 5.78
CA ILE A 9 -6.02 11.65 6.75
C ILE A 9 -6.54 10.56 7.71
N GLN A 10 -7.76 10.70 8.21
CA GLN A 10 -8.40 9.70 9.08
C GLN A 10 -8.56 8.32 8.41
N GLY A 11 -8.83 8.32 7.09
CA GLY A 11 -8.87 7.09 6.31
C GLY A 11 -7.48 6.46 6.16
N LEU A 12 -6.45 7.28 5.95
CA LEU A 12 -5.07 6.81 5.90
C LEU A 12 -4.61 6.24 7.25
N GLU A 13 -4.98 6.87 8.37
CA GLU A 13 -4.69 6.36 9.71
C GLU A 13 -5.34 4.99 9.96
N THR A 14 -6.60 4.82 9.53
CA THR A 14 -7.31 3.53 9.62
C THR A 14 -6.63 2.44 8.79
N VAL A 15 -6.18 2.79 7.59
CA VAL A 15 -5.43 1.86 6.72
C VAL A 15 -4.08 1.51 7.35
N TYR A 16 -3.38 2.48 7.90
CA TYR A 16 -2.10 2.26 8.58
C TYR A 16 -2.24 1.34 9.80
N ASP A 17 -3.24 1.58 10.65
CA ASP A 17 -3.53 0.73 11.82
C ASP A 17 -3.85 -0.72 11.40
N MET A 18 -4.72 -0.87 10.39
CA MET A 18 -5.03 -2.18 9.81
C MET A 18 -3.78 -2.89 9.28
N LEU A 19 -2.90 -2.18 8.58
CA LEU A 19 -1.64 -2.73 8.08
C LEU A 19 -0.72 -3.16 9.21
N ALA A 20 -0.57 -2.35 10.25
CA ALA A 20 0.26 -2.67 11.41
C ALA A 20 -0.20 -3.98 12.08
N VAL A 21 -1.51 -4.12 12.30
CA VAL A 21 -2.11 -5.33 12.87
C VAL A 21 -1.92 -6.54 11.94
N ALA A 22 -2.06 -6.37 10.63
CA ALA A 22 -1.87 -7.46 9.67
C ALA A 22 -0.41 -7.92 9.56
N ILE A 23 0.55 -7.00 9.62
CA ILE A 23 1.98 -7.30 9.62
C ILE A 23 2.37 -8.06 10.90
N ASP A 24 1.85 -7.64 12.05
CA ASP A 24 2.07 -8.34 13.33
C ASP A 24 1.54 -9.78 13.27
N GLN A 25 0.34 -9.98 12.72
CA GLN A 25 -0.25 -11.31 12.51
C GLN A 25 0.53 -12.18 11.52
N ALA A 26 1.09 -11.60 10.47
CA ALA A 26 1.93 -12.32 9.52
C ALA A 26 3.23 -12.82 10.19
N GLY A 27 3.74 -12.04 11.15
CA GLY A 27 4.99 -12.31 11.85
C GLY A 27 6.22 -11.88 11.03
N ALA A 28 7.33 -11.62 11.72
CA ALA A 28 8.54 -11.05 11.14
C ALA A 28 9.13 -11.85 9.96
N ASP A 29 8.99 -13.17 9.96
CA ASP A 29 9.48 -14.06 8.89
C ASP A 29 8.68 -13.93 7.58
N LYS A 30 7.41 -13.51 7.67
CA LYS A 30 6.49 -13.43 6.52
C LYS A 30 6.00 -12.02 6.22
N ALA A 31 6.44 -11.02 6.97
CA ALA A 31 6.05 -9.63 6.79
C ALA A 31 6.35 -9.14 5.36
N ASP A 32 7.56 -9.38 4.86
CA ASP A 32 7.93 -9.01 3.49
C ASP A 32 7.07 -9.72 2.44
N LEU A 33 6.87 -11.04 2.60
CA LEU A 33 6.03 -11.82 1.69
C LEU A 33 4.57 -11.33 1.68
N PHE A 34 4.04 -10.99 2.86
CA PHE A 34 2.70 -10.42 3.01
C PHE A 34 2.60 -9.07 2.29
N LEU A 35 3.54 -8.16 2.52
CA LEU A 35 3.55 -6.83 1.91
C LEU A 35 3.67 -6.89 0.39
N VAL A 36 4.54 -7.75 -0.14
CA VAL A 36 4.64 -7.98 -1.60
C VAL A 36 3.33 -8.50 -2.16
N LYS A 37 2.70 -9.48 -1.49
CA LYS A 37 1.43 -10.06 -1.96
C LYS A 37 0.29 -9.05 -1.90
N LEU A 38 0.23 -8.22 -0.87
CA LEU A 38 -0.72 -7.12 -0.75
C LEU A 38 -0.51 -6.08 -1.86
N ALA A 39 0.74 -5.69 -2.13
CA ALA A 39 1.07 -4.75 -3.19
C ALA A 39 0.65 -5.28 -4.57
N LEU A 40 0.86 -6.57 -4.86
CA LEU A 40 0.41 -7.21 -6.09
C LEU A 40 -1.12 -7.24 -6.22
N LEU A 41 -1.84 -7.52 -5.13
CA LEU A 41 -3.31 -7.47 -5.12
C LEU A 41 -3.82 -6.05 -5.41
N ASN A 42 -3.19 -5.04 -4.81
CA ASN A 42 -3.50 -3.64 -5.08
C ASN A 42 -3.17 -3.23 -6.52
N ALA A 43 -2.03 -3.67 -7.08
CA ALA A 43 -1.69 -3.45 -8.49
C ALA A 43 -2.75 -4.04 -9.43
N ASN A 44 -3.21 -5.26 -9.14
CA ASN A 44 -4.28 -5.92 -9.90
C ASN A 44 -5.63 -5.18 -9.76
N ALA A 45 -5.95 -4.66 -8.57
CA ALA A 45 -7.16 -3.87 -8.34
C ALA A 45 -7.09 -2.49 -9.02
N LEU A 46 -5.90 -1.86 -9.06
CA LEU A 46 -5.66 -0.63 -9.83
C LEU A 46 -5.85 -0.85 -11.34
N GLY A 47 -5.44 -2.02 -11.84
CA GLY A 47 -5.50 -2.36 -13.26
C GLY A 47 -4.50 -1.57 -14.13
N ASP A 48 -3.60 -0.79 -13.52
CA ASP A 48 -2.61 0.04 -14.20
C ASP A 48 -1.21 -0.16 -13.60
N ALA A 49 -0.35 -0.85 -14.37
CA ALA A 49 1.01 -1.15 -13.95
C ALA A 49 1.94 0.09 -13.95
N ALA A 50 1.67 1.08 -14.80
CA ALA A 50 2.48 2.30 -14.86
C ALA A 50 2.23 3.17 -13.61
N LEU A 51 0.95 3.30 -13.23
CA LEU A 51 0.57 3.99 -11.99
C LEU A 51 1.12 3.29 -10.75
N PHE A 52 1.04 1.96 -10.69
CA PHE A 52 1.66 1.19 -9.61
C PHE A 52 3.17 1.42 -9.54
N HIS A 53 3.87 1.41 -10.68
CA HIS A 53 5.30 1.70 -10.72
C HIS A 53 5.63 3.12 -10.24
N GLN A 54 4.81 4.12 -10.59
CA GLN A 54 4.95 5.49 -10.06
C GLN A 54 4.80 5.53 -8.53
N HIS A 55 3.84 4.80 -7.97
CA HIS A 55 3.67 4.71 -6.51
C HIS A 55 4.88 4.06 -5.83
N VAL A 56 5.44 3.00 -6.42
CA VAL A 56 6.66 2.36 -5.91
C VAL A 56 7.82 3.34 -5.88
N GLN A 57 8.05 4.09 -6.97
CA GLN A 57 9.11 5.10 -7.00
C GLN A 57 8.90 6.22 -5.98
N ALA A 58 7.67 6.71 -5.83
CA ALA A 58 7.33 7.72 -4.84
C ALA A 58 7.61 7.24 -3.40
N ALA A 59 7.25 5.98 -3.09
CA ALA A 59 7.53 5.39 -1.78
C ALA A 59 9.04 5.23 -1.51
N LEU A 60 9.82 4.84 -2.52
CA LEU A 60 11.28 4.74 -2.41
C LEU A 60 11.95 6.11 -2.17
N LEU A 61 11.43 7.16 -2.81
CA LEU A 61 11.91 8.53 -2.62
C LEU A 61 11.60 9.07 -1.23
N ASP A 62 10.43 8.75 -0.67
CA ASP A 62 10.03 9.19 0.68
C ASP A 62 10.86 8.52 1.79
N LEU A 63 11.38 7.31 1.53
CA LEU A 63 12.24 6.56 2.45
C LEU A 63 13.73 7.00 2.43
N SER A 64 14.13 7.86 1.49
CA SER A 64 15.53 8.30 1.28
C SER A 64 15.82 9.65 1.91
#